data_AF-A0A1G4M712-F1
#
_entry.id   AF-A0A1G4M712-F1
#
_cell.length_a   1.000
_cell.length_b   1.000
_cell.length_c   1.000
_cell.angle_alpha   90.00
_cell.angle_beta   90.00
_cell.angle_gamma   90.00
#
_symmetry.space_group_name_H-M   'P 1'
#
loop_
_entity.id
_entity.type
_entity.pdbx_description
1 polymer ?
#
loop_
_entity_poly.entity_id
_entity_poly.type
_entity_poly.pdbx_seq_one_letter_code
_entity_poly.pdbx_strand_id
1 'polypeptide(L)'
;MSNQHLSYDELVDHIVNNKPIPNVIHVPNIAHDESLRTKSQLQPRTKPWEANQRREPVTKEASSKTVTESETVDSFSRAKNLESLSTYYAIETEFEQHLKNFLDGTEEDSSVQ
;
A
#
# COMPACT_ATOMS: atom_id res chain seq x y z
N MET A 1 -16.44 -9.62 21.06
CA MET A 1 -15.95 -8.44 21.79
C MET A 1 -16.69 -7.24 21.22
N SER A 2 -17.76 -6.80 21.88
CA SER A 2 -18.56 -5.66 21.44
C SER A 2 -17.80 -4.36 21.71
N ASN A 3 -17.36 -3.68 20.64
CA ASN A 3 -16.77 -2.34 20.71
C ASN A 3 -17.87 -1.33 21.08
N GLN A 4 -18.23 -1.27 22.35
CA GLN A 4 -19.11 -0.24 22.87
C GLN A 4 -18.30 1.05 23.02
N HIS A 5 -18.65 2.04 22.20
CA HIS A 5 -18.15 3.40 22.33
C HIS A 5 -18.86 4.07 23.50
N LEU A 6 -18.09 4.58 24.47
CA LEU A 6 -18.62 5.36 25.59
C LEU A 6 -18.94 6.78 25.14
N SER A 7 -20.07 7.32 25.61
CA SER A 7 -20.35 8.75 25.54
C SER A 7 -19.51 9.54 26.54
N TYR A 8 -19.43 10.87 26.36
CA TYR A 8 -18.65 11.74 27.24
C TYR A 8 -19.12 11.65 28.70
N ASP A 9 -20.43 11.68 28.93
CA ASP A 9 -21.00 11.65 30.29
C ASP A 9 -20.69 10.32 31.00
N GLU A 10 -20.76 9.20 30.27
CA GLU A 10 -20.37 7.89 30.79
C GLU A 10 -18.87 7.84 31.10
N LEU A 11 -18.03 8.42 30.25
CA LEU A 11 -16.59 8.50 30.50
C LEU A 11 -16.27 9.31 31.77
N VAL A 12 -16.94 10.44 31.97
CA VAL A 12 -16.80 11.27 33.17
C VAL A 12 -17.22 10.49 34.41
N ASP A 13 -18.34 9.77 34.35
CA ASP A 13 -18.79 8.89 35.45
C ASP A 13 -17.75 7.81 35.77
N HIS A 14 -17.15 7.19 34.75
CA HIS A 14 -16.07 6.21 34.95
C HIS A 14 -14.85 6.81 35.67
N ILE A 15 -14.48 8.04 35.33
CA ILE A 15 -13.33 8.73 35.93
C ILE A 15 -13.64 9.18 37.37
N VAL A 16 -14.77 9.87 37.58
CA VAL A 16 -15.11 10.47 38.88
C VAL A 16 -15.38 9.40 39.94
N ASN A 17 -16.05 8.31 39.55
CA ASN A 17 -16.42 7.23 40.46
C ASN A 17 -15.42 6.07 40.48
N ASN A 18 -14.25 6.22 39.85
CA ASN A 18 -13.22 5.19 39.73
C ASN A 18 -13.78 3.83 39.25
N LYS A 19 -14.74 3.86 38.32
CA LYS A 19 -15.28 2.63 37.73
C LYS A 19 -14.30 2.11 36.68
N PRO A 20 -14.12 0.79 36.56
CA PRO A 20 -13.23 0.22 35.55
C PRO A 20 -13.70 0.62 34.15
N ILE A 21 -12.76 1.10 33.33
CA ILE A 21 -13.04 1.47 31.96
C ILE A 21 -13.25 0.19 31.15
N PRO A 22 -14.35 0.04 30.41
CA PRO A 22 -14.58 -1.13 29.58
C PRO A 22 -13.45 -1.27 28.54
N ASN A 23 -13.07 -2.52 28.27
CA ASN A 23 -11.98 -2.91 27.36
C ASN A 23 -10.55 -2.56 27.82
N VAL A 24 -10.36 -2.03 29.04
CA VAL A 24 -9.03 -1.89 29.62
C VAL A 24 -8.66 -3.20 30.31
N ILE A 25 -7.75 -3.95 29.68
CA ILE A 25 -7.17 -5.16 30.26
C ILE A 25 -6.02 -4.73 31.18
N HIS A 26 -6.14 -5.02 32.47
CA HIS A 26 -5.03 -4.85 33.39
C HIS A 26 -3.96 -5.90 33.08
N VAL A 27 -2.85 -5.47 32.47
CA VAL A 27 -1.68 -6.32 32.24
C VAL A 27 -0.74 -6.15 33.44
N PRO A 28 -0.51 -7.19 34.26
CA PRO A 28 0.41 -7.10 35.38
C PRO A 28 1.82 -6.78 34.89
N ASN A 29 2.48 -5.84 35.56
CA ASN A 29 3.88 -5.53 35.30
C ASN A 29 4.78 -6.59 35.95
N ILE A 30 4.83 -7.77 35.34
CA ILE A 30 5.65 -8.89 35.80
C ILE A 30 6.70 -9.24 34.75
N ALA A 31 7.95 -9.41 35.19
CA ALA A 31 8.97 -10.02 34.37
C ALA A 31 8.68 -11.53 34.28
N HIS A 32 8.40 -12.03 33.08
CA HIS A 32 8.26 -13.46 32.85
C HIS A 32 9.64 -14.13 32.83
N ASP A 33 9.72 -15.31 33.41
CA ASP A 33 10.93 -16.13 33.40
C ASP A 33 11.27 -16.61 31.98
N GLU A 34 12.57 -16.77 31.70
CA GLU A 34 13.07 -17.19 30.39
C GLU A 34 12.60 -18.60 30.00
N SER A 35 12.27 -19.44 30.98
CA SER A 35 11.71 -20.78 30.77
C SER A 35 10.34 -20.77 30.08
N LEU A 36 9.58 -19.68 30.19
CA LEU A 36 8.27 -19.50 29.56
C LEU A 36 8.37 -19.03 28.11
N ARG A 37 9.58 -18.81 27.60
CA ARG A 37 9.81 -18.32 26.24
C ARG A 37 9.52 -19.41 25.21
N THR A 38 8.57 -19.17 24.32
CA THR A 38 8.31 -20.04 23.18
C THR A 38 9.44 -19.94 22.15
N LYS A 39 9.88 -21.08 21.60
CA LYS A 39 10.82 -21.10 20.47
C LYS A 39 10.13 -20.52 19.24
N SER A 40 10.78 -19.59 18.54
CA SER A 40 10.27 -19.07 17.27
C SER A 40 10.28 -20.19 16.22
N GLN A 41 9.10 -20.52 15.70
CA GLN A 41 8.92 -21.45 14.59
C GLN A 41 8.51 -20.73 13.29
N LEU A 42 8.61 -19.40 13.27
CA LEU A 42 8.17 -18.60 12.13
C LEU A 42 9.10 -18.81 10.93
N GLN A 43 8.49 -19.14 9.79
CA GLN A 43 9.19 -19.21 8.52
C GLN A 43 9.33 -17.80 7.92
N PRO A 44 10.41 -17.51 7.19
CA PRO A 44 10.54 -16.28 6.42
C PRO A 44 9.35 -16.14 5.46
N ARG A 45 8.65 -15.00 5.54
CA ARG A 45 7.56 -14.70 4.61
C ARG A 45 8.11 -14.55 3.20
N THR A 46 7.55 -15.30 2.25
CA THR A 46 7.90 -15.16 0.84
C THR A 46 7.51 -13.79 0.33
N LYS A 47 8.38 -13.18 -0.48
CA LYS A 47 8.09 -11.88 -1.08
C LYS A 47 6.94 -12.03 -2.07
N PRO A 48 6.02 -11.07 -2.14
CA PRO A 48 4.84 -11.18 -3.00
C PRO A 48 5.18 -11.31 -4.50
N TRP A 49 6.36 -10.82 -4.93
CA TRP A 49 6.82 -10.95 -6.32
C TRP A 49 7.51 -12.30 -6.63
N GLU A 50 7.89 -13.09 -5.63
CA GLU A 50 8.52 -14.42 -5.81
C GLU A 50 7.48 -15.53 -5.97
N ALA A 51 6.25 -15.33 -5.48
CA ALA A 51 5.18 -16.33 -5.51
C ALA A 51 4.74 -16.72 -6.94
N ASN A 52 4.87 -15.82 -7.91
CA ASN A 52 4.44 -16.07 -9.29
C ASN A 52 5.44 -16.86 -10.13
N GLN A 53 6.70 -16.98 -9.70
CA GLN A 53 7.74 -17.66 -10.49
C GLN A 53 7.81 -19.17 -10.24
N ARG A 54 7.16 -19.68 -9.17
CA ARG A 54 7.25 -21.08 -8.74
C ARG A 54 6.07 -21.94 -9.18
N ARG A 55 5.57 -21.76 -10.42
CA ARG A 55 4.62 -22.72 -11.01
C ARG A 55 5.39 -23.87 -11.66
N GLU A 56 5.80 -24.84 -10.84
CA GLU A 56 6.22 -26.15 -11.34
C GLU A 56 5.00 -26.87 -11.96
N PRO A 57 5.18 -27.72 -12.98
CA PRO A 57 4.09 -28.48 -13.58
C PRO A 57 3.53 -29.50 -12.57
N VAL A 58 2.29 -29.27 -12.16
CA VAL A 58 1.49 -30.14 -11.28
C VAL A 58 1.40 -31.54 -11.90
N THR A 59 2.11 -32.52 -11.32
CA THR A 59 1.71 -33.93 -11.42
C THR A 59 0.42 -34.05 -10.63
N LYS A 60 -0.68 -34.27 -11.36
CA LYS A 60 -2.03 -34.39 -10.82
C LYS A 60 -2.13 -35.66 -9.98
N GLU A 61 -2.31 -35.54 -8.66
CA GLU A 61 -3.19 -36.45 -7.90
C GLU A 61 -3.94 -35.69 -6.80
N ALA A 62 -5.27 -35.84 -6.86
CA ALA A 62 -6.37 -35.56 -5.94
C ALA A 62 -6.16 -34.69 -4.68
N SER A 63 -6.97 -33.62 -4.56
CA SER A 63 -8.10 -33.57 -3.61
C SER A 63 -8.62 -32.13 -3.40
N SER A 64 -9.79 -31.87 -3.99
CA SER A 64 -10.87 -30.94 -3.60
C SER A 64 -10.62 -29.81 -2.59
N LYS A 65 -10.78 -28.56 -3.04
CA LYS A 65 -11.99 -27.75 -2.73
C LYS A 65 -12.01 -26.44 -3.52
N THR A 66 -13.07 -26.32 -4.31
CA THR A 66 -13.57 -25.11 -4.94
C THR A 66 -13.90 -24.04 -3.90
N VAL A 67 -13.28 -22.87 -4.00
CA VAL A 67 -13.92 -21.59 -3.63
C VAL A 67 -13.72 -20.67 -4.81
N THR A 68 -14.74 -20.62 -5.66
CA THR A 68 -14.93 -19.58 -6.64
C THR A 68 -15.57 -18.42 -5.89
N GLU A 69 -14.84 -17.32 -5.71
CA GLU A 69 -15.45 -16.02 -5.47
C GLU A 69 -14.84 -15.06 -6.49
N SER A 70 -15.52 -14.98 -7.63
CA SER A 70 -15.37 -13.92 -8.60
C SER A 70 -16.35 -12.82 -8.23
N GLU A 71 -15.83 -11.62 -7.95
CA GLU A 71 -16.41 -10.31 -8.26
C GLU A 71 -15.61 -9.24 -7.49
N THR A 72 -15.17 -8.10 -8.02
CA THR A 72 -15.14 -7.56 -9.37
C THR A 72 -14.36 -6.23 -9.29
N VAL A 73 -13.64 -5.91 -10.36
CA VAL A 73 -13.25 -4.55 -10.81
C VAL A 73 -12.96 -3.48 -9.75
N ASP A 74 -11.66 -3.19 -9.52
CA ASP A 74 -11.18 -1.79 -9.66
C ASP A 74 -9.65 -1.64 -9.81
N SER A 75 -8.99 -2.56 -10.53
CA SER A 75 -7.52 -2.47 -10.74
C SER A 75 -7.10 -2.05 -12.15
N PHE A 76 -8.05 -1.64 -13.00
CA PHE A 76 -7.77 -1.29 -14.40
C PHE A 76 -7.67 0.22 -14.69
N SER A 77 -7.84 1.09 -13.69
CA SER A 77 -7.72 2.54 -13.88
C SER A 77 -6.27 3.05 -13.83
N ARG A 78 -5.35 2.33 -13.17
CA ARG A 78 -3.92 2.70 -13.13
C ARG A 78 -3.12 2.21 -14.34
N ALA A 79 -3.59 1.16 -15.01
CA ALA A 79 -2.89 0.56 -16.16
C ALA A 79 -3.02 1.38 -17.46
N LYS A 80 -3.92 2.38 -17.50
CA LYS A 80 -4.09 3.28 -18.65
C LYS A 80 -3.19 4.52 -18.61
N ASN A 81 -2.46 4.73 -17.52
CA ASN A 81 -1.50 5.82 -17.39
C ASN A 81 -0.18 5.27 -16.84
N LEU A 82 0.45 4.41 -17.65
CA LEU A 82 1.89 4.19 -17.56
C LEU A 82 2.47 4.75 -18.85
N GLU A 83 2.29 6.06 -19.04
CA GLU A 83 2.98 6.76 -20.10
C GLU A 83 4.48 6.46 -19.92
N SER A 84 5.07 5.85 -20.95
CA SER A 84 6.44 5.38 -20.88
C SER A 84 7.34 6.58 -20.56
N LEU A 85 8.37 6.37 -19.74
CA LEU A 85 9.36 7.41 -19.43
C LEU A 85 9.93 8.05 -20.73
N SER A 86 9.99 7.27 -21.81
CA SER A 86 10.36 7.76 -23.15
C SER A 86 9.45 8.86 -23.68
N THR A 87 8.16 8.84 -23.37
CA THR A 87 7.21 9.84 -23.83
C THR A 87 7.45 11.19 -23.16
N TYR A 88 7.75 11.19 -21.84
CA TYR A 88 8.13 12.41 -21.13
C TYR A 88 9.43 13.01 -21.69
N TYR A 89 10.42 12.17 -22.00
CA TYR A 89 11.64 12.65 -22.67
C TYR A 89 11.38 13.18 -24.09
N ALA A 90 10.48 12.58 -24.85
CA ALA A 90 10.10 13.09 -26.17
C ALA A 90 9.48 14.49 -26.06
N ILE A 91 8.55 14.68 -25.12
CA ILE A 91 7.89 15.98 -24.88
C ILE A 91 8.91 17.05 -24.46
N GLU A 92 9.86 16.73 -23.58
CA GLU A 92 10.91 17.67 -23.15
C GLU A 92 11.73 18.16 -24.35
N THR A 93 12.14 17.24 -25.23
CA THR A 93 12.95 17.60 -26.41
C THR A 93 12.19 18.45 -27.42
N GLU A 94 10.89 18.19 -27.61
CA GLU A 94 10.03 19.01 -28.49
C GLU A 94 9.87 20.43 -27.93
N PHE A 95 9.73 20.56 -26.60
CA PHE A 95 9.63 21.85 -25.93
C PHE A 95 10.93 22.66 -26.05
N GLU A 96 12.09 22.03 -25.79
CA GLU A 96 13.40 22.67 -25.98
C GLU A 96 13.60 23.16 -27.42
N GLN A 97 13.15 22.37 -28.40
CA GLN A 97 13.22 22.75 -29.81
C GLN A 97 12.34 23.95 -30.13
N HIS A 98 11.09 23.98 -29.62
CA HIS A 98 10.22 25.16 -29.76
C HIS A 98 10.83 26.40 -29.12
N LEU A 99 11.42 26.28 -27.94
CA LEU A 99 12.07 27.40 -27.25
C LEU A 99 13.25 27.92 -28.07
N LYS A 100 14.08 27.02 -28.61
CA LYS A 100 15.19 27.40 -29.48
C LYS A 100 14.70 28.12 -30.74
N ASN A 101 13.69 27.59 -31.41
CA ASN A 101 13.13 28.23 -32.62
C ASN A 101 12.51 29.61 -32.31
N PHE A 102 11.91 29.77 -31.13
CA PHE A 102 11.37 31.05 -30.68
C PHE A 102 12.47 32.09 -30.40
N LEU A 103 13.58 31.68 -29.78
CA LEU A 103 14.72 32.57 -29.51
C LEU A 103 15.54 32.88 -30.77
N ASP A 104 15.66 31.93 -31.70
CA ASP A 104 16.42 32.08 -32.95
C ASP A 104 15.62 32.85 -34.02
N GLY A 105 14.28 32.77 -33.97
CA GLY A 105 13.37 33.48 -34.88
C GLY A 105 13.24 34.98 -34.64
N THR A 106 13.88 35.54 -33.61
CA THR A 106 13.89 36.99 -33.33
C THR A 106 15.06 37.76 -33.96
N GLU A 107 15.97 37.10 -34.67
CA GLU A 107 17.18 37.73 -35.23
C GLU A 107 17.09 38.05 -36.75
N GLU A 108 16.00 37.71 -37.44
CA GLU A 108 15.90 37.88 -38.92
C GLU A 108 15.02 39.06 -39.38
N ASP A 109 14.48 39.90 -38.49
CA ASP A 109 13.58 41.02 -38.89
C ASP A 109 14.09 42.44 -38.57
N SER A 110 15.39 42.60 -38.27
CA SER A 110 15.99 43.93 -38.02
C SER A 110 17.03 44.40 -39.04
N SER A 111 17.07 43.83 -40.25
CA SER A 111 17.93 44.35 -41.32
C SER A 111 17.28 44.12 -42.69
N VAL A 112 16.50 45.12 -43.15
CA VAL A 112 16.39 45.62 -44.54
C VAL A 112 15.10 46.48 -44.64
N GLN A 113 15.23 47.80 -44.40
CA GLN A 113 14.94 48.92 -45.31
C GLN A 113 14.85 50.25 -44.56
#